data_AF-A0A7S0QXC9-F1
#
_entry.id   AF-A0A7S0QXC9-F1
#
_cell.length_a   1.000
_cell.length_b   1.000
_cell.length_c   1.000
_cell.angle_alpha   90.00
_cell.angle_beta   90.00
_cell.angle_gamma   90.00
#
_symmetry.space_group_name_H-M   'P 1'
#
loop_
_entity.id
_entity.type
_entity.pdbx_description
1 polymer ?
#
loop_
_entity_poly.entity_id
_entity_poly.type
_entity_poly.pdbx_seq_one_letter_code
_entity_poly.pdbx_strand_id
1 'polypeptide(L)'
;RNPGRSFPEHLVVCGGGGAFLHPTHCFQEFKAWLGTRYACDSAFPSFQTSRMIGACLLPLFREWNWRFDVIGGGVYFLLAVSAFPMCGVLDQFDTSSPLAALRSVPIVYASVVVRIFSEAYTSLVVMIVVANIMVAFVGTPAALSPGARVLIGSLHMCAHWLAALSLLLLLELGLDLCTYHKVLGAPGKAGLWETYLATQESNFADPNGISRRLEAWTCGAYPAVLQYLFKVFDMPELMAVTRSTICQDGWGTLSRSATVLYYISNLLYFWVLCTPVVSWIFGCYLYICVNWLHVHFDEAFSALRIPHYKSFLRLHIDEKGALEIFAIGLRKIPRRWEANTAKSSSHNPNPSRWVPAAGQPGAP
;
A
#
# COMPACT_ATOMS: atom_id res chain seq x y z
N ARG A 1 0.51 -56.59 -1.15
CA ARG A 1 -0.09 -55.75 -2.22
C ARG A 1 -0.42 -56.67 -3.39
N ASN A 2 -1.68 -56.78 -3.80
CA ASN A 2 -2.08 -57.61 -4.94
C ASN A 2 -1.59 -56.95 -6.24
N PRO A 3 -0.75 -57.63 -7.06
CA PRO A 3 -0.06 -57.02 -8.20
C PRO A 3 -0.94 -56.76 -9.45
N GLY A 4 -2.28 -56.81 -9.33
CA GLY A 4 -3.20 -56.71 -10.46
C GLY A 4 -4.38 -55.76 -10.30
N ARG A 5 -4.48 -54.98 -9.21
CA ARG A 5 -5.50 -53.94 -9.06
C ARG A 5 -4.84 -52.56 -9.14
N SER A 6 -5.02 -51.86 -10.25
CA SER A 6 -4.81 -50.41 -10.30
C SER A 6 -5.98 -49.74 -9.58
N PHE A 7 -5.70 -49.14 -8.43
CA PHE A 7 -6.69 -48.28 -7.79
C PHE A 7 -6.66 -46.92 -8.49
N PRO A 8 -7.82 -46.30 -8.74
CA PRO A 8 -7.85 -44.96 -9.30
C PRO A 8 -7.15 -43.98 -8.35
N GLU A 9 -6.16 -43.26 -8.86
CA GLU A 9 -5.46 -42.23 -8.11
C GLU A 9 -6.18 -40.89 -8.31
N HIS A 10 -6.72 -40.34 -7.22
CA HIS A 10 -7.33 -39.02 -7.22
C HIS A 10 -6.38 -38.03 -6.54
N LEU A 11 -6.02 -36.95 -7.25
CA LEU A 11 -5.32 -35.82 -6.66
C LEU A 11 -6.32 -34.72 -6.32
N VAL A 12 -6.42 -34.39 -5.03
CA VAL A 12 -7.26 -33.29 -4.55
C VAL A 12 -6.36 -32.17 -4.06
N VAL A 13 -6.32 -31.07 -4.83
CA VAL A 13 -5.56 -29.86 -4.49
C VAL A 13 -6.49 -28.93 -3.71
N CYS A 14 -6.58 -29.12 -2.40
CA CYS A 14 -7.45 -28.34 -1.53
C CYS A 14 -6.74 -27.11 -0.96
N GLY A 15 -7.21 -25.91 -1.32
CA GLY A 15 -6.92 -24.65 -0.59
C GLY A 15 -8.09 -24.16 0.27
N GLY A 16 -9.14 -24.98 0.45
CA GLY A 16 -10.43 -24.56 0.99
C GLY A 16 -10.49 -24.30 2.50
N GLY A 17 -9.58 -24.91 3.27
CA GLY A 17 -9.53 -24.85 4.73
C GLY A 17 -8.59 -23.78 5.32
N GLY A 18 -7.88 -23.02 4.47
CA GLY A 18 -6.93 -22.00 4.90
C GLY A 18 -7.58 -20.68 5.33
N ALA A 19 -6.78 -19.80 5.94
CA ALA A 19 -7.20 -18.47 6.37
C ALA A 19 -7.79 -17.61 5.22
N PHE A 20 -7.34 -17.84 3.98
CA PHE A 20 -7.77 -17.12 2.78
C PHE A 20 -8.14 -18.09 1.65
N LEU A 21 -8.73 -17.56 0.56
CA LEU A 21 -9.08 -18.31 -0.65
C LEU A 21 -7.79 -18.57 -1.46
N HIS A 22 -7.63 -19.73 -2.10
CA HIS A 22 -6.56 -19.93 -3.08
C HIS A 22 -7.08 -19.79 -4.52
N PRO A 23 -6.28 -19.26 -5.47
CA PRO A 23 -6.67 -19.22 -6.86
C PRO A 23 -6.69 -20.61 -7.48
N THR A 24 -7.81 -21.01 -8.06
CA THR A 24 -7.85 -22.18 -8.93
C THR A 24 -7.23 -21.95 -10.31
N HIS A 25 -7.28 -20.73 -10.87
CA HIS A 25 -6.86 -20.48 -12.25
C HIS A 25 -5.36 -20.65 -12.50
N CYS A 26 -4.51 -20.43 -11.50
CA CYS A 26 -3.06 -20.67 -11.59
C CYS A 26 -2.72 -22.15 -11.77
N PHE A 27 -3.65 -23.06 -11.45
CA PHE A 27 -3.48 -24.51 -11.54
C PHE A 27 -4.22 -25.11 -12.75
N GLN A 28 -4.74 -24.29 -13.67
CA GLN A 28 -5.47 -24.78 -14.84
C GLN A 28 -4.63 -25.73 -15.71
N GLU A 29 -3.34 -25.45 -15.84
CA GLU A 29 -2.39 -26.27 -16.63
C GLU A 29 -1.66 -27.32 -15.78
N PHE A 30 -2.06 -27.52 -14.52
CA PHE A 30 -1.46 -28.51 -13.65
C PHE A 30 -1.80 -29.93 -14.14
N LYS A 31 -0.78 -30.66 -14.61
CA LYS A 31 -0.95 -31.97 -15.27
C LYS A 31 -0.21 -33.12 -14.62
N ALA A 32 0.73 -32.86 -13.70
CA ALA A 32 1.52 -33.92 -13.10
C ALA A 32 1.99 -33.58 -11.68
N TRP A 33 2.07 -34.61 -10.84
CA TRP A 33 2.60 -34.53 -9.49
C TRP A 33 3.27 -35.87 -9.14
N LEU A 34 4.48 -35.82 -8.57
CA LEU A 34 5.25 -37.01 -8.18
C LEU A 34 5.38 -38.08 -9.29
N GLY A 35 5.47 -37.66 -10.56
CA GLY A 35 5.58 -38.56 -11.71
C GLY A 35 4.26 -39.11 -12.26
N THR A 36 3.13 -38.93 -11.55
CA THR A 36 1.80 -39.29 -12.05
C THR A 36 1.17 -38.12 -12.81
N ARG A 37 0.52 -38.41 -13.94
CA ARG A 37 -0.25 -37.43 -14.72
C ARG A 37 -1.71 -37.43 -14.29
N TYR A 38 -2.28 -36.25 -14.12
CA TYR A 38 -3.67 -36.04 -13.74
C TYR A 38 -4.40 -35.18 -14.77
N ALA A 39 -5.70 -35.44 -14.96
CA ALA A 39 -6.61 -34.54 -15.66
C ALA A 39 -7.48 -33.83 -14.62
N CYS A 40 -7.63 -32.52 -14.76
CA CYS A 40 -8.51 -31.75 -13.89
C CYS A 40 -9.97 -32.06 -14.21
N ASP A 41 -10.66 -32.73 -13.30
CA ASP A 41 -12.09 -33.05 -13.42
C ASP A 41 -12.98 -31.86 -13.03
N SER A 42 -12.69 -31.21 -11.90
CA SER A 42 -13.45 -30.05 -11.42
C SER A 42 -12.60 -29.08 -10.59
N ALA A 43 -13.02 -27.81 -10.58
CA ALA A 43 -12.37 -26.74 -9.81
C ALA A 43 -13.41 -25.85 -9.13
N PHE A 44 -13.17 -25.52 -7.86
CA PHE A 44 -14.03 -24.65 -7.07
C PHE A 44 -13.21 -23.56 -6.34
N PRO A 45 -13.45 -22.26 -6.59
CA PRO A 45 -14.31 -21.71 -7.64
C PRO A 45 -13.82 -22.08 -9.06
N SER A 46 -14.68 -21.90 -10.07
CA SER A 46 -14.26 -22.11 -11.47
C SER A 46 -13.07 -21.22 -11.84
N PHE A 47 -12.24 -21.63 -12.80
CA PHE A 47 -11.07 -20.86 -13.24
C PHE A 47 -11.43 -19.43 -13.67
N GLN A 48 -12.56 -19.25 -14.36
CA GLN A 48 -13.06 -17.93 -14.73
C GLN A 48 -13.39 -17.07 -13.51
N THR A 49 -14.16 -17.63 -12.55
CA THR A 49 -14.51 -16.93 -11.30
C THR A 49 -13.26 -16.55 -10.52
N SER A 50 -12.29 -17.45 -10.46
CA SER A 50 -11.00 -17.24 -9.79
C SER A 50 -10.19 -16.11 -10.43
N ARG A 51 -10.12 -16.03 -11.77
CA ARG A 51 -9.48 -14.90 -12.48
C ARG A 51 -10.18 -13.57 -12.21
N MET A 52 -11.52 -13.56 -12.24
CA MET A 52 -12.31 -12.37 -11.92
C MET A 52 -12.08 -11.89 -10.49
N ILE A 53 -12.00 -12.83 -9.54
CA ILE A 53 -11.62 -12.53 -8.16
C ILE A 53 -10.23 -11.90 -8.10
N GLY A 54 -9.24 -12.45 -8.82
CA GLY A 54 -7.90 -11.88 -8.91
C GLY A 54 -7.89 -10.43 -9.43
N ALA A 55 -8.76 -10.09 -10.38
CA ALA A 55 -8.88 -8.72 -10.89
C ALA A 55 -9.36 -7.70 -9.84
N CYS A 56 -10.01 -8.15 -8.76
CA CYS A 56 -10.38 -7.28 -7.65
C CYS A 56 -9.17 -6.71 -6.89
N LEU A 57 -7.95 -7.22 -7.10
CA LEU A 57 -6.73 -6.64 -6.53
C LEU A 57 -6.55 -5.18 -6.93
N LEU A 58 -6.93 -4.79 -8.13
CA LEU A 58 -6.75 -3.43 -8.63
C LEU A 58 -7.53 -2.41 -7.78
N PRO A 59 -8.87 -2.50 -7.65
CA PRO A 59 -9.62 -1.55 -6.83
C PRO A 59 -9.59 -1.85 -5.32
N LEU A 60 -9.54 -3.13 -4.90
CA LEU A 60 -9.79 -3.50 -3.50
C LEU A 60 -8.52 -3.68 -2.66
N PHE A 61 -7.33 -3.75 -3.28
CA PHE A 61 -6.10 -3.92 -2.51
C PHE A 61 -5.94 -2.80 -1.48
N ARG A 62 -6.05 -1.53 -1.92
CA ARG A 62 -5.92 -0.38 -1.02
C ARG A 62 -7.03 -0.33 0.03
N GLU A 63 -8.28 -0.55 -0.38
CA GLU A 63 -9.45 -0.48 0.49
C GLU A 63 -9.31 -1.45 1.69
N TRP A 64 -8.87 -2.67 1.43
CA TRP A 64 -8.75 -3.69 2.47
C TRP A 64 -7.41 -3.69 3.18
N ASN A 65 -6.37 -3.11 2.57
CA ASN A 65 -4.99 -3.12 3.08
C ASN A 65 -4.44 -1.71 3.36
N TRP A 66 -5.26 -0.76 3.81
CA TRP A 66 -4.82 0.62 4.13
C TRP A 66 -3.61 0.71 5.08
N ARG A 67 -3.35 -0.30 5.93
CA ARG A 67 -2.14 -0.33 6.77
C ARG A 67 -0.85 -0.41 5.95
N PHE A 68 -0.92 -0.99 4.75
CA PHE A 68 0.16 -1.02 3.79
C PHE A 68 0.51 0.41 3.32
N ASP A 69 -0.48 1.30 3.16
CA ASP A 69 -0.24 2.71 2.81
C ASP A 69 0.69 3.37 3.82
N VAL A 70 0.50 3.13 5.13
CA VAL A 70 1.34 3.73 6.17
C VAL A 70 2.82 3.41 5.97
N ILE A 71 3.13 2.14 5.76
CA ILE A 71 4.51 1.66 5.56
C ILE A 71 5.03 2.11 4.20
N GLY A 72 4.24 1.91 3.14
CA GLY A 72 4.60 2.24 1.76
C GLY A 72 4.88 3.73 1.57
N GLY A 73 4.09 4.59 2.22
CA GLY A 73 4.29 6.03 2.16
C GLY A 73 5.58 6.48 2.87
N GLY A 74 5.91 5.85 4.00
CA GLY A 74 7.19 6.06 4.67
C GLY A 74 8.37 5.62 3.81
N VAL A 75 8.27 4.47 3.13
CA VAL A 75 9.30 4.00 2.19
C VAL A 75 9.45 4.96 1.00
N TYR A 76 8.36 5.44 0.42
CA TYR A 76 8.41 6.44 -0.65
C TYR A 76 9.10 7.72 -0.20
N PHE A 77 8.78 8.21 1.01
CA PHE A 77 9.47 9.37 1.54
C PHE A 77 10.96 9.13 1.69
N LEU A 78 11.38 7.97 2.22
CA LEU A 78 12.80 7.61 2.30
C LEU A 78 13.48 7.49 0.93
N LEU A 79 12.76 7.08 -0.12
CA LEU A 79 13.27 7.08 -1.49
C LEU A 79 13.49 8.49 -2.03
N ALA A 80 12.83 9.51 -1.49
CA ALA A 80 12.93 10.90 -1.94
C ALA A 80 13.65 11.84 -0.95
N VAL A 81 13.87 11.41 0.30
CA VAL A 81 14.20 12.30 1.44
C VAL A 81 15.43 13.18 1.19
N SER A 82 16.53 12.63 0.66
CA SER A 82 17.74 13.42 0.42
C SER A 82 17.74 14.14 -0.94
N ALA A 83 16.67 14.02 -1.72
CA ALA A 83 16.49 14.78 -2.96
C ALA A 83 15.78 16.12 -2.72
N PHE A 84 15.05 16.26 -1.61
CA PHE A 84 14.45 17.54 -1.19
C PHE A 84 15.52 18.53 -0.70
N PRO A 85 15.35 19.85 -0.94
CA PRO A 85 14.56 20.45 -2.01
C PRO A 85 15.23 20.32 -3.38
N MET A 86 14.44 20.40 -4.45
CA MET A 86 14.90 20.25 -5.84
C MET A 86 15.43 21.59 -6.43
N CYS A 87 16.38 22.22 -5.75
CA CYS A 87 16.96 23.51 -6.16
C CYS A 87 17.59 23.44 -7.55
N GLY A 88 17.25 24.41 -8.42
CA GLY A 88 17.81 24.55 -9.77
C GLY A 88 17.31 23.53 -10.81
N VAL A 89 16.55 22.51 -10.40
CA VAL A 89 16.06 21.48 -11.33
C VAL A 89 14.81 21.96 -12.08
N LEU A 90 13.92 22.70 -11.40
CA LEU A 90 12.69 23.20 -12.00
C LEU A 90 12.94 24.33 -13.02
N ASP A 91 14.06 25.05 -12.90
CA ASP A 91 14.45 26.13 -13.83
C ASP A 91 14.68 25.62 -15.27
N GLN A 92 14.79 24.31 -15.46
CA GLN A 92 14.93 23.65 -16.77
C GLN A 92 13.61 23.56 -17.55
N PHE A 93 12.47 23.90 -16.94
CA PHE A 93 11.20 23.96 -17.65
C PHE A 93 11.17 25.16 -18.61
N ASP A 94 10.87 24.90 -19.89
CA ASP A 94 10.61 25.96 -20.85
C ASP A 94 9.18 26.49 -20.64
N THR A 95 9.08 27.69 -20.08
CA THR A 95 7.81 28.34 -19.73
C THR A 95 7.22 29.18 -20.87
N SER A 96 7.81 29.15 -22.08
CA SER A 96 7.31 29.91 -23.23
C SER A 96 5.93 29.48 -23.72
N SER A 97 5.59 28.19 -23.58
CA SER A 97 4.27 27.64 -23.91
C SER A 97 4.00 26.32 -23.17
N PRO A 98 2.73 25.91 -23.00
CA PRO A 98 2.40 24.62 -22.36
C PRO A 98 3.02 23.42 -23.08
N LEU A 99 3.12 23.47 -24.41
CA LEU A 99 3.74 22.41 -25.20
C LEU A 99 5.26 22.37 -25.00
N ALA A 100 5.92 23.53 -24.87
CA ALA A 100 7.33 23.60 -24.56
C ALA A 100 7.63 23.05 -23.16
N ALA A 101 6.82 23.43 -22.16
CA ALA A 101 6.93 22.88 -20.81
C ALA A 101 6.79 21.35 -20.79
N LEU A 102 5.81 20.80 -21.54
CA LEU A 102 5.63 19.36 -21.66
C LEU A 102 6.85 18.68 -22.33
N ARG A 103 7.46 19.32 -23.32
CA ARG A 103 8.68 18.81 -23.98
C ARG A 103 9.91 18.85 -23.07
N SER A 104 9.95 19.74 -22.07
CA SER A 104 11.01 19.77 -21.05
C SER A 104 10.91 18.63 -20.04
N VAL A 105 9.73 18.02 -19.83
CA VAL A 105 9.51 16.98 -18.80
C VAL A 105 10.56 15.86 -18.82
N PRO A 106 10.91 15.23 -19.96
CA PRO A 106 11.90 14.16 -19.96
C PRO A 106 13.30 14.62 -19.52
N ILE A 107 13.70 15.85 -19.87
CA ILE A 107 15.00 16.43 -19.50
C ILE A 107 15.01 16.72 -18.00
N VAL A 108 13.97 17.39 -17.49
CA VAL A 108 13.81 17.68 -16.05
C VAL A 108 13.82 16.36 -15.26
N TYR A 109 13.06 15.37 -15.70
CA TYR A 109 12.99 14.06 -15.06
C TYR A 109 14.33 13.33 -15.06
N ALA A 110 15.09 13.39 -16.17
CA ALA A 110 16.44 12.87 -16.23
C ALA A 110 17.37 13.58 -15.24
N SER A 111 17.25 14.90 -15.08
CA SER A 111 17.98 15.66 -14.07
C SER A 111 17.62 15.22 -12.63
N VAL A 112 16.35 14.91 -12.35
CA VAL A 112 15.95 14.31 -11.06
C VAL A 112 16.65 12.99 -10.82
N VAL A 113 16.65 12.11 -11.83
CA VAL A 113 17.32 10.81 -11.75
C VAL A 113 18.81 10.96 -11.51
N VAL A 114 19.50 11.81 -12.27
CA VAL A 114 20.93 12.07 -12.10
C VAL A 114 21.24 12.56 -10.68
N ARG A 115 20.43 13.47 -10.14
CA ARG A 115 20.57 14.00 -8.77
C ARG A 115 20.51 12.89 -7.72
N ILE A 116 19.69 11.86 -7.92
CA ILE A 116 19.65 10.70 -7.01
C ILE A 116 21.02 10.01 -6.92
N PHE A 117 21.71 9.86 -8.04
CA PHE A 117 23.02 9.20 -8.09
C PHE A 117 24.19 10.12 -7.73
N SER A 118 24.08 11.43 -7.98
CA SER A 118 25.18 12.38 -7.73
C SER A 118 25.17 12.95 -6.31
N GLU A 119 24.00 13.25 -5.75
CA GLU A 119 23.86 14.11 -4.56
C GLU A 119 22.99 13.48 -3.45
N ALA A 120 21.95 12.70 -3.81
CA ALA A 120 20.97 12.19 -2.85
C ALA A 120 21.34 10.80 -2.28
N TYR A 121 22.48 10.70 -1.58
CA TYR A 121 23.02 9.40 -1.15
C TYR A 121 22.10 8.58 -0.23
N THR A 122 21.33 9.21 0.66
CA THR A 122 20.40 8.48 1.55
C THR A 122 19.30 7.79 0.72
N SER A 123 18.69 8.53 -0.19
CA SER A 123 17.71 8.02 -1.15
C SER A 123 18.29 6.89 -2.01
N LEU A 124 19.54 7.02 -2.46
CA LEU A 124 20.23 6.00 -3.24
C LEU A 124 20.44 4.69 -2.45
N VAL A 125 20.89 4.79 -1.20
CA VAL A 125 21.05 3.63 -0.32
C VAL A 125 19.71 2.94 -0.07
N VAL A 126 18.66 3.71 0.22
CA VAL A 126 17.30 3.16 0.41
C VAL A 126 16.84 2.46 -0.86
N MET A 127 17.04 3.05 -2.04
CA MET A 127 16.69 2.45 -3.33
C MET A 127 17.38 1.09 -3.51
N ILE A 128 18.68 0.99 -3.23
CA ILE A 128 19.45 -0.27 -3.34
C ILE A 128 18.93 -1.31 -2.34
N VAL A 129 18.69 -0.93 -1.08
CA VAL A 129 18.17 -1.84 -0.06
C VAL A 129 16.79 -2.38 -0.43
N VAL A 130 15.86 -1.50 -0.82
CA VAL A 130 14.51 -1.91 -1.22
C VAL A 130 14.53 -2.75 -2.49
N ALA A 131 15.39 -2.45 -3.47
CA ALA A 131 15.58 -3.27 -4.66
C ALA A 131 15.98 -4.71 -4.31
N ASN A 132 16.95 -4.88 -3.40
CA ASN A 132 17.41 -6.20 -2.96
C ASN A 132 16.30 -6.96 -2.21
N ILE A 133 15.55 -6.27 -1.34
CA ILE A 133 14.39 -6.85 -0.67
C ILE A 133 13.36 -7.31 -1.71
N MET A 134 12.96 -6.45 -2.64
CA MET A 134 11.96 -6.80 -3.64
C MET A 134 12.38 -8.01 -4.49
N VAL A 135 13.64 -8.07 -4.95
CA VAL A 135 14.18 -9.23 -5.67
C VAL A 135 14.18 -10.49 -4.80
N ALA A 136 14.58 -10.39 -3.54
CA ALA A 136 14.60 -11.53 -2.62
C ALA A 136 13.19 -12.11 -2.38
N PHE A 137 12.18 -11.25 -2.32
CA PHE A 137 10.80 -11.63 -2.05
C PHE A 137 10.00 -12.02 -3.30
N VAL A 138 10.52 -11.89 -4.53
CA VAL A 138 9.82 -12.40 -5.73
C VAL A 138 9.70 -13.92 -5.71
N GLY A 139 8.48 -14.40 -5.48
CA GLY A 139 8.01 -15.79 -5.60
C GLY A 139 8.74 -16.83 -4.76
N THR A 140 8.06 -17.90 -4.34
CA THR A 140 8.75 -19.03 -3.71
C THR A 140 9.75 -19.68 -4.68
N PRO A 141 10.94 -20.13 -4.22
CA PRO A 141 12.08 -20.48 -5.08
C PRO A 141 11.84 -21.55 -6.16
N ALA A 142 10.75 -22.32 -6.07
CA ALA A 142 10.50 -23.48 -6.94
C ALA A 142 9.90 -23.11 -8.32
N ALA A 143 9.34 -21.90 -8.49
CA ALA A 143 8.56 -21.55 -9.69
C ALA A 143 9.32 -20.70 -10.74
N LEU A 144 10.40 -20.02 -10.36
CA LEU A 144 11.09 -19.06 -11.22
C LEU A 144 12.60 -19.27 -11.24
N SER A 145 13.21 -19.06 -12.41
CA SER A 145 14.68 -19.02 -12.52
C SER A 145 15.25 -17.80 -11.77
N PRO A 146 16.51 -17.84 -11.31
CA PRO A 146 17.15 -16.70 -10.64
C PRO A 146 17.09 -15.41 -11.47
N GLY A 147 17.29 -15.50 -12.78
CA GLY A 147 17.22 -14.35 -13.69
C GLY A 147 15.82 -13.75 -13.79
N ALA A 148 14.77 -14.58 -13.81
CA ALA A 148 13.39 -14.11 -13.82
C ALA A 148 13.05 -13.34 -12.52
N ARG A 149 13.53 -13.82 -11.37
CA ARG A 149 13.34 -13.15 -10.07
C ARG A 149 13.98 -11.76 -10.04
N VAL A 150 15.22 -11.67 -10.51
CA VAL A 150 15.94 -10.38 -10.64
C VAL A 150 15.17 -9.44 -11.57
N LEU A 151 14.71 -9.92 -12.72
CA LEU A 151 13.97 -9.11 -13.68
C LEU A 151 12.66 -8.58 -13.09
N ILE A 152 11.82 -9.46 -12.56
CA ILE A 152 10.51 -9.10 -12.01
C ILE A 152 10.67 -8.15 -10.82
N GLY A 153 11.60 -8.45 -9.90
CA GLY A 153 11.85 -7.62 -8.72
C GLY A 153 12.40 -6.24 -9.10
N SER A 154 13.31 -6.19 -10.08
CA SER A 154 13.85 -4.93 -10.60
C SER A 154 12.79 -4.09 -11.31
N LEU A 155 11.91 -4.70 -12.11
CA LEU A 155 10.81 -3.99 -12.76
C LEU A 155 9.82 -3.44 -11.74
N HIS A 156 9.49 -4.22 -10.72
CA HIS A 156 8.60 -3.78 -9.64
C HIS A 156 9.21 -2.62 -8.84
N MET A 157 10.49 -2.73 -8.47
CA MET A 157 11.21 -1.64 -7.81
C MET A 157 11.29 -0.40 -8.69
N CYS A 158 11.58 -0.56 -9.99
CA CYS A 158 11.64 0.54 -10.95
C CYS A 158 10.30 1.29 -11.02
N ALA A 159 9.17 0.57 -11.05
CA ALA A 159 7.85 1.19 -11.02
C ALA A 159 7.63 2.03 -9.75
N HIS A 160 8.02 1.50 -8.58
CA HIS A 160 7.91 2.24 -7.31
C HIS A 160 8.84 3.45 -7.25
N TRP A 161 10.09 3.29 -7.66
CA TRP A 161 11.09 4.35 -7.66
C TRP A 161 10.70 5.50 -8.60
N LEU A 162 10.36 5.19 -9.85
CA LEU A 162 9.93 6.19 -10.83
C LEU A 162 8.67 6.94 -10.34
N ALA A 163 7.72 6.23 -9.74
CA ALA A 163 6.55 6.86 -9.14
C ALA A 163 6.90 7.79 -7.98
N ALA A 164 7.82 7.40 -7.10
CA ALA A 164 8.29 8.26 -6.01
C ALA A 164 8.94 9.54 -6.55
N LEU A 165 9.78 9.44 -7.58
CA LEU A 165 10.41 10.60 -8.22
C LEU A 165 9.39 11.50 -8.94
N SER A 166 8.40 10.91 -9.60
CA SER A 166 7.31 11.67 -10.25
C SER A 166 6.49 12.46 -9.22
N LEU A 167 6.19 11.86 -8.07
CA LEU A 167 5.47 12.53 -7.00
C LEU A 167 6.32 13.61 -6.32
N LEU A 168 7.64 13.38 -6.21
CA LEU A 168 8.58 14.37 -5.67
C LEU A 168 8.58 15.60 -6.57
N LEU A 169 8.72 15.38 -7.87
CA LEU A 169 8.68 16.44 -8.88
C LEU A 169 7.32 17.17 -8.86
N LEU A 170 6.21 16.43 -8.72
CA LEU A 170 4.87 17.02 -8.62
C LEU A 170 4.72 17.92 -7.38
N LEU A 171 5.18 17.46 -6.21
CA LEU A 171 5.12 18.24 -4.98
C LEU A 171 5.99 19.51 -5.08
N GLU A 172 7.23 19.37 -5.52
CA GLU A 172 8.17 20.49 -5.70
C GLU A 172 7.67 21.50 -6.73
N LEU A 173 7.14 21.03 -7.88
CA LEU A 173 6.53 21.90 -8.89
C LEU A 173 5.29 22.63 -8.34
N GLY A 174 4.48 21.96 -7.54
CA GLY A 174 3.33 22.57 -6.87
C GLY A 174 3.74 23.69 -5.92
N LEU A 175 4.76 23.48 -5.09
CA LEU A 175 5.31 24.50 -4.21
C LEU A 175 5.90 25.67 -4.99
N ASP A 176 6.64 25.39 -6.05
CA ASP A 176 7.27 26.40 -6.90
C ASP A 176 6.23 27.27 -7.61
N LEU A 177 5.20 26.66 -8.20
CA LEU A 177 4.10 27.36 -8.86
C LEU A 177 3.31 28.24 -7.88
N CYS A 178 3.03 27.73 -6.68
CA CYS A 178 2.38 28.51 -5.63
C CYS A 178 3.24 29.69 -5.16
N THR A 179 4.56 29.53 -5.12
CA THR A 179 5.51 30.59 -4.78
C THR A 179 5.56 31.64 -5.90
N TYR A 180 5.65 31.20 -7.15
CA TYR A 180 5.66 32.05 -8.35
C TYR A 180 4.42 32.94 -8.43
N HIS A 181 3.23 32.38 -8.17
CA HIS A 181 1.98 33.13 -8.14
C HIS A 181 1.73 33.90 -6.84
N LYS A 182 2.71 33.95 -5.92
CA LYS A 182 2.61 34.62 -4.61
C LYS A 182 1.43 34.12 -3.76
N VAL A 183 1.02 32.87 -3.97
CA VAL A 183 0.06 32.17 -3.11
C VAL A 183 0.75 31.82 -1.80
N LEU A 184 1.99 31.35 -1.89
CA LEU A 184 2.91 31.07 -0.79
C LEU A 184 4.14 31.97 -0.86
N GLY A 185 4.77 32.29 0.28
CA GLY A 185 6.03 33.03 0.34
C GLY A 185 5.95 34.49 -0.12
N ALA A 186 4.75 35.08 -0.16
CA ALA A 186 4.56 36.43 -0.65
C ALA A 186 5.19 37.47 0.30
N PRO A 187 6.01 38.41 -0.21
CA PRO A 187 6.65 39.42 0.64
C PRO A 187 5.59 40.27 1.36
N GLY A 188 5.65 40.31 2.69
CA GLY A 188 4.71 41.03 3.55
C GLY A 188 3.49 40.21 4.00
N LYS A 189 3.30 38.98 3.50
CA LYS A 189 2.32 38.04 4.06
C LYS A 189 2.90 37.47 5.35
N ALA A 190 2.49 38.05 6.48
CA ALA A 190 2.78 37.52 7.80
C ALA A 190 2.28 36.06 7.84
N GLY A 191 3.11 35.13 8.29
CA GLY A 191 2.68 33.77 8.56
C GLY A 191 1.50 33.78 9.53
N LEU A 192 0.80 32.66 9.63
CA LEU A 192 -0.38 32.53 10.51
C LEU A 192 -0.07 32.96 11.96
N TRP A 193 1.15 32.70 12.43
CA TRP A 193 1.63 33.14 13.74
C TRP A 193 1.85 34.66 13.84
N GLU A 194 2.53 35.26 12.86
CA GLU A 194 2.78 36.69 12.84
C GLU A 194 1.47 37.48 12.66
N THR A 195 0.52 36.94 11.89
CA THR A 195 -0.83 37.49 11.73
C THR A 195 -1.62 37.38 13.04
N TYR A 196 -1.51 36.24 13.74
CA TYR A 196 -2.10 36.09 15.06
C TYR A 196 -1.57 37.15 16.02
N LEU A 197 -0.24 37.31 16.13
CA LEU A 197 0.37 38.33 16.99
C LEU A 197 -0.08 39.75 16.63
N ALA A 198 -0.14 40.08 15.34
CA ALA A 198 -0.55 41.40 14.87
C ALA A 198 -2.03 41.72 15.10
N THR A 199 -2.89 40.70 15.23
CA THR A 199 -4.35 40.86 15.39
C THR A 199 -4.86 40.43 16.75
N GLN A 200 -3.98 39.96 17.63
CA GLN A 200 -4.35 39.41 18.94
C GLN A 200 -5.07 40.45 19.80
N GLU A 201 -4.57 41.68 19.88
CA GLU A 201 -5.18 42.72 20.71
C GLU A 201 -6.54 43.19 20.19
N SER A 202 -6.74 43.22 18.87
CA SER A 202 -7.97 43.71 18.25
C SER A 202 -9.06 42.64 18.16
N ASN A 203 -8.70 41.39 17.88
CA ASN A 203 -9.65 40.30 17.65
C ASN A 203 -9.78 39.33 18.85
N PHE A 204 -8.78 39.26 19.72
CA PHE A 204 -8.70 38.32 20.84
C PHE A 204 -8.29 39.03 22.14
N ALA A 205 -9.04 40.08 22.51
CA ALA A 205 -8.80 40.82 23.74
C ALA A 205 -8.78 39.89 24.97
N ASP A 206 -7.75 40.00 25.81
CA ASP A 206 -7.57 39.24 27.05
C ASP A 206 -7.75 40.16 28.27
N PRO A 207 -8.99 40.59 28.58
CA PRO A 207 -9.25 41.56 29.65
C PRO A 207 -8.87 41.04 31.04
N ASN A 208 -8.79 39.72 31.21
CA ASN A 208 -8.45 39.07 32.48
C ASN A 208 -6.96 38.67 32.58
N GLY A 209 -6.15 38.94 31.55
CA GLY A 209 -4.73 38.58 31.52
C GLY A 209 -4.45 37.08 31.61
N ILE A 210 -5.40 36.24 31.16
CA ILE A 210 -5.32 34.78 31.21
C ILE A 210 -4.13 34.28 30.40
N SER A 211 -3.87 34.84 29.21
CA SER A 211 -2.78 34.42 28.33
C SER A 211 -1.42 34.66 28.97
N ARG A 212 -1.22 35.82 29.63
CA ARG A 212 0.03 36.12 30.36
C ARG A 212 0.20 35.23 31.59
N ARG A 213 -0.90 34.92 32.29
CA ARG A 213 -0.89 33.98 33.42
C ARG A 213 -0.52 32.57 32.97
N LEU A 214 -1.08 32.11 31.85
CA LEU A 214 -0.74 30.81 31.26
C LEU A 214 0.72 30.77 30.81
N GLU A 215 1.23 31.81 30.15
CA GLU A 215 2.64 31.90 29.79
C GLU A 215 3.56 31.79 31.02
N ALA A 216 3.25 32.53 32.10
CA ALA A 216 4.01 32.46 33.35
C ALA A 216 3.91 31.08 34.03
N TRP A 217 2.71 30.49 34.11
CA TRP A 217 2.49 29.18 34.73
C TRP A 217 3.12 28.04 33.95
N THR A 218 3.26 28.19 32.64
CA THR A 218 3.83 27.18 31.74
C THR A 218 5.29 27.43 31.40
N CYS A 219 5.94 28.43 32.04
CA CYS A 219 7.32 28.82 31.76
C CYS A 219 7.58 29.06 30.26
N GLY A 220 6.66 29.71 29.56
CA GLY A 220 6.75 29.97 28.12
C GLY A 220 6.34 28.80 27.22
N ALA A 221 5.92 27.65 27.76
CA ALA A 221 5.48 26.53 26.93
C ALA A 221 4.14 26.80 26.23
N TYR A 222 3.23 27.58 26.83
CA TYR A 222 1.95 27.96 26.21
C TYR A 222 2.12 28.69 24.86
N PRO A 223 2.83 29.84 24.78
CA PRO A 223 3.02 30.52 23.50
C PRO A 223 3.87 29.68 22.53
N ALA A 224 4.82 28.88 23.02
CA ALA A 224 5.60 27.99 22.16
C ALA A 224 4.71 26.93 21.48
N VAL A 225 3.83 26.25 22.24
CA VAL A 225 2.89 25.27 21.69
C VAL A 225 1.95 25.91 20.67
N LEU A 226 1.43 27.10 20.98
CA LEU A 226 0.54 27.82 20.06
C LEU A 226 1.27 28.18 18.76
N GLN A 227 2.51 28.66 18.85
CA GLN A 227 3.36 28.92 17.69
C GLN A 227 3.59 27.67 16.84
N TYR A 228 3.85 26.51 17.46
CA TYR A 228 3.98 25.24 16.73
C TYR A 228 2.67 24.82 16.06
N LEU A 229 1.51 25.02 16.71
CA LEU A 229 0.21 24.74 16.12
C LEU A 229 -0.05 25.60 14.88
N PHE A 230 0.19 26.91 14.95
CA PHE A 230 0.04 27.78 13.79
C PHE A 230 0.99 27.38 12.64
N LYS A 231 2.24 26.98 12.95
CA LYS A 231 3.16 26.42 11.95
C LYS A 231 2.65 25.12 11.32
N VAL A 232 1.93 24.29 12.06
CA VAL A 232 1.27 23.07 11.52
C VAL A 232 0.12 23.40 10.58
N PHE A 233 -0.62 24.48 10.83
CA PHE A 233 -1.66 24.94 9.90
C PHE A 233 -1.11 25.73 8.71
N ASP A 234 0.12 26.25 8.82
CA ASP A 234 0.84 26.99 7.78
C ASP A 234 1.94 26.15 7.09
N MET A 235 1.79 24.82 7.09
CA MET A 235 2.82 23.88 6.60
C MET A 235 3.24 24.14 5.14
N PRO A 236 2.34 24.44 4.17
CA PRO A 236 2.75 24.80 2.82
C PRO A 236 3.61 26.07 2.75
N GLU A 237 3.26 27.09 3.53
CA GLU A 237 4.03 28.34 3.61
C GLU A 237 5.41 28.06 4.19
N LEU A 238 5.48 27.30 5.30
CA LEU A 238 6.72 26.87 5.90
C LEU A 238 7.60 26.09 4.90
N MET A 239 7.00 25.15 4.16
CA MET A 239 7.69 24.37 3.13
C MET A 239 8.27 25.27 2.04
N ALA A 240 7.46 26.19 1.51
CA ALA A 240 7.86 27.11 0.43
C ALA A 240 8.95 28.09 0.86
N VAL A 241 8.79 28.76 2.00
CA VAL A 241 9.77 29.73 2.53
C VAL A 241 11.07 29.02 2.87
N THR A 242 11.00 27.90 3.61
CA THR A 242 12.21 27.15 4.00
C THR A 242 12.93 26.60 2.77
N ARG A 243 12.20 26.08 1.78
CA ARG A 243 12.77 25.67 0.49
C ARG A 243 13.51 26.83 -0.19
N SER A 244 12.91 28.02 -0.25
CA SER A 244 13.54 29.20 -0.86
C SER A 244 14.84 29.57 -0.16
N THR A 245 14.83 29.62 1.18
CA THR A 245 16.04 29.86 1.99
C THR A 245 17.12 28.79 1.75
N ILE A 246 16.77 27.50 1.71
CA ILE A 246 17.73 26.42 1.44
C ILE A 246 18.35 26.59 0.04
N CYS A 247 17.54 26.92 -0.97
CA CYS A 247 18.03 27.04 -2.34
C CYS A 247 18.88 28.29 -2.58
N GLN A 248 18.65 29.38 -1.83
CA GLN A 248 19.42 30.63 -1.97
C GLN A 248 20.66 30.64 -1.08
N ASP A 249 20.50 30.29 0.20
CA ASP A 249 21.53 30.48 1.22
C ASP A 249 22.18 29.17 1.71
N GLY A 250 21.63 28.03 1.29
CA GLY A 250 22.10 26.71 1.67
C GLY A 250 21.59 26.22 3.03
N TRP A 251 21.80 24.94 3.32
CA TRP A 251 21.33 24.29 4.55
C TRP A 251 21.93 24.85 5.85
N GLY A 252 23.09 25.51 5.78
CA GLY A 252 23.81 26.00 6.95
C GLY A 252 23.13 27.17 7.67
N THR A 253 22.16 27.83 7.04
CA THR A 253 21.40 28.94 7.63
C THR A 253 20.25 28.50 8.52
N LEU A 254 19.82 27.24 8.41
CA LEU A 254 18.71 26.70 9.17
C LEU A 254 19.13 26.18 10.53
N SER A 255 18.30 26.45 11.54
CA SER A 255 18.41 25.79 12.83
C SER A 255 18.01 24.31 12.73
N ARG A 256 18.51 23.47 13.63
CA ARG A 256 18.16 22.04 13.66
C ARG A 256 16.65 21.80 13.77
N SER A 257 15.95 22.63 14.56
CA SER A 257 14.50 22.54 14.70
C SER A 257 13.76 22.94 13.41
N ALA A 258 14.24 23.95 12.68
CA ALA A 258 13.69 24.32 11.39
C ALA A 258 13.90 23.20 10.34
N THR A 259 15.08 22.58 10.31
CA THR A 259 15.36 21.44 9.43
C THR A 259 14.45 20.24 9.73
N VAL A 260 14.28 19.90 11.00
CA VAL A 260 13.36 18.81 11.40
C VAL A 260 11.93 19.14 11.00
N LEU A 261 11.48 20.36 11.25
CA LEU A 261 10.13 20.78 10.90
C LEU A 261 9.91 20.74 9.39
N TYR A 262 10.88 21.18 8.58
CA TYR A 262 10.85 21.08 7.12
C TYR A 262 10.65 19.63 6.64
N TYR A 263 11.42 18.68 7.16
CA TYR A 263 11.28 17.28 6.76
C TYR A 263 9.97 16.65 7.24
N ILE A 264 9.48 16.99 8.44
CA ILE A 264 8.16 16.55 8.92
C ILE A 264 7.06 17.09 8.01
N SER A 265 7.15 18.37 7.62
CA SER A 265 6.19 19.01 6.71
C SER A 265 6.14 18.30 5.37
N ASN A 266 7.32 18.08 4.76
CA ASN A 266 7.44 17.34 3.50
C ASN A 266 6.92 15.92 3.63
N LEU A 267 7.26 15.20 4.71
CA LEU A 267 6.75 13.85 4.95
C LEU A 267 5.23 13.83 4.96
N LEU A 268 4.57 14.72 5.69
CA LEU A 268 3.11 14.72 5.79
C LEU A 268 2.43 14.94 4.44
N TYR A 269 2.88 15.93 3.66
CA TYR A 269 2.30 16.22 2.35
C TYR A 269 2.65 15.15 1.32
N PHE A 270 3.91 14.72 1.30
CA PHE A 270 4.37 13.68 0.39
C PHE A 270 3.69 12.34 0.67
N TRP A 271 3.46 12.01 1.95
CA TRP A 271 2.76 10.80 2.37
C TRP A 271 1.32 10.76 1.85
N VAL A 272 0.60 11.88 1.92
CA VAL A 272 -0.77 11.98 1.34
C VAL A 272 -0.75 11.74 -0.17
N LEU A 273 0.27 12.24 -0.88
CA LEU A 273 0.39 12.05 -2.33
C LEU A 273 0.80 10.62 -2.71
N CYS A 274 1.69 9.98 -1.94
CA CYS A 274 2.27 8.70 -2.33
C CYS A 274 1.48 7.47 -1.91
N THR A 275 0.69 7.56 -0.83
CA THR A 275 -0.07 6.42 -0.31
C THR A 275 -1.06 5.80 -1.31
N PRO A 276 -1.83 6.54 -2.12
CA PRO A 276 -2.65 5.93 -3.17
C PRO A 276 -1.82 5.19 -4.22
N VAL A 277 -0.69 5.78 -4.61
CA VAL A 277 0.15 5.32 -5.72
C VAL A 277 0.91 4.05 -5.36
N VAL A 278 1.47 3.98 -4.14
CA VAL A 278 2.22 2.79 -3.67
C VAL A 278 1.33 1.56 -3.62
N SER A 279 0.12 1.68 -3.04
CA SER A 279 -0.84 0.57 -2.99
C SER A 279 -1.35 0.18 -4.37
N TRP A 280 -1.57 1.15 -5.25
CA TRP A 280 -1.98 0.86 -6.62
C TRP A 280 -0.93 0.05 -7.38
N ILE A 281 0.35 0.46 -7.32
CA ILE A 281 1.44 -0.26 -7.99
C ILE A 281 1.58 -1.67 -7.42
N PHE A 282 1.45 -1.84 -6.10
CA PHE A 282 1.54 -3.15 -5.47
C PHE A 282 0.35 -4.06 -5.84
N GLY A 283 -0.88 -3.51 -5.89
CA GLY A 283 -2.06 -4.23 -6.37
C GLY A 283 -1.93 -4.67 -7.83
N CYS A 284 -1.44 -3.78 -8.71
CA CYS A 284 -1.10 -4.11 -10.10
C CYS A 284 -0.03 -5.21 -10.18
N TYR A 285 1.01 -5.13 -9.36
CA TYR A 285 2.07 -6.13 -9.30
C TYR A 285 1.52 -7.52 -8.93
N LEU A 286 0.73 -7.62 -7.86
CA LEU A 286 0.12 -8.89 -7.45
C LEU A 286 -0.85 -9.42 -8.52
N TYR A 287 -1.63 -8.53 -9.14
CA TYR A 287 -2.55 -8.88 -10.23
C TYR A 287 -1.79 -9.47 -11.43
N ILE A 288 -0.70 -8.84 -11.85
CA ILE A 288 0.15 -9.32 -12.95
C ILE A 288 0.79 -10.66 -12.58
N CYS A 289 1.34 -10.75 -11.36
CA CYS A 289 2.00 -11.95 -10.85
C CYS A 289 1.08 -13.17 -10.84
N VAL A 290 -0.14 -13.03 -10.32
CA VAL A 290 -1.04 -14.18 -10.16
C VAL A 290 -1.67 -14.63 -11.48
N ASN A 291 -2.01 -13.69 -12.38
CA ASN A 291 -2.74 -14.00 -13.61
C ASN A 291 -1.85 -14.38 -14.81
N TRP A 292 -0.59 -13.91 -14.86
CA TRP A 292 0.32 -14.18 -15.98
C TRP A 292 1.57 -14.96 -15.58
N LEU A 293 2.15 -14.65 -14.42
CA LEU A 293 3.38 -15.30 -13.97
C LEU A 293 3.11 -16.52 -13.08
N HIS A 294 1.86 -16.71 -12.65
CA HIS A 294 1.40 -17.75 -11.73
C HIS A 294 2.24 -17.85 -10.44
N VAL A 295 2.75 -16.72 -9.96
CA VAL A 295 3.44 -16.58 -8.67
C VAL A 295 2.65 -15.66 -7.74
N HIS A 296 3.06 -15.62 -6.47
CA HIS A 296 2.41 -14.80 -5.44
C HIS A 296 0.93 -15.09 -5.21
N PHE A 297 0.49 -16.32 -5.48
CA PHE A 297 -0.92 -16.67 -5.30
C PHE A 297 -1.38 -16.54 -3.83
N ASP A 298 -0.48 -16.78 -2.88
CA ASP A 298 -0.75 -16.63 -1.44
C ASP A 298 -0.90 -15.16 -1.06
N GLU A 299 0.08 -14.32 -1.42
CA GLU A 299 0.03 -12.88 -1.14
C GLU A 299 -1.14 -12.20 -1.86
N ALA A 300 -1.39 -12.54 -3.12
CA ALA A 300 -2.48 -12.01 -3.91
C ALA A 300 -3.85 -12.31 -3.27
N PHE A 301 -4.16 -13.58 -2.98
CA PHE A 301 -5.49 -13.91 -2.50
C PHE A 301 -5.67 -13.70 -0.99
N SER A 302 -4.59 -13.69 -0.21
CA SER A 302 -4.66 -13.23 1.19
C SER A 302 -4.93 -11.73 1.29
N ALA A 303 -4.36 -10.91 0.41
CA ALA A 303 -4.63 -9.47 0.34
C ALA A 303 -6.11 -9.16 0.01
N LEU A 304 -6.78 -10.05 -0.71
CA LEU A 304 -8.22 -9.93 -1.00
C LEU A 304 -9.12 -10.32 0.19
N ARG A 305 -8.63 -11.04 1.21
CA ARG A 305 -9.40 -11.39 2.41
C ARG A 305 -10.81 -11.93 2.13
N ILE A 306 -11.01 -12.61 1.01
CA ILE A 306 -12.34 -13.03 0.58
C ILE A 306 -12.80 -14.15 1.51
N PRO A 307 -13.91 -13.95 2.25
CA PRO A 307 -14.41 -14.97 3.18
C PRO A 307 -15.18 -16.09 2.45
N HIS A 308 -15.56 -15.84 1.20
CA HIS A 308 -16.40 -16.70 0.38
C HIS A 308 -15.59 -17.81 -0.32
N TYR A 309 -16.30 -18.75 -0.96
CA TYR A 309 -15.70 -19.89 -1.68
C TYR A 309 -14.85 -20.81 -0.80
N LYS A 310 -15.33 -21.13 0.40
CA LYS A 310 -14.70 -22.12 1.28
C LYS A 310 -15.10 -23.53 0.85
N SER A 311 -14.23 -24.51 1.09
CA SER A 311 -14.54 -25.90 0.82
C SER A 311 -13.91 -26.82 1.86
N PHE A 312 -14.51 -28.00 2.04
CA PHE A 312 -13.99 -29.06 2.88
C PHE A 312 -14.21 -30.42 2.23
N LEU A 313 -13.39 -31.39 2.62
CA LEU A 313 -13.50 -32.77 2.17
C LEU A 313 -14.12 -33.60 3.28
N ARG A 314 -15.15 -34.36 2.94
CA ARG A 314 -15.68 -35.43 3.79
C ARG A 314 -15.26 -36.76 3.19
N LEU A 315 -14.49 -37.51 3.96
CA LEU A 315 -14.04 -38.86 3.61
C LEU A 315 -14.93 -39.85 4.36
N HIS A 316 -15.46 -40.84 3.65
CA HIS A 316 -16.30 -41.88 4.22
C HIS A 316 -15.76 -43.23 3.75
N ILE A 317 -15.50 -44.14 4.69
CA ILE A 317 -15.11 -45.52 4.38
C ILE A 317 -16.34 -46.37 4.62
N ASP A 318 -16.87 -46.99 3.57
CA ASP A 318 -18.07 -47.81 3.67
C ASP A 318 -17.81 -49.14 4.38
N GLU A 319 -18.87 -49.90 4.67
CA GLU A 319 -18.79 -51.21 5.33
C GLU A 319 -17.99 -52.25 4.53
N LYS A 320 -17.82 -52.04 3.21
CA LYS A 320 -17.06 -52.90 2.29
C LYS A 320 -15.60 -52.46 2.15
N GLY A 321 -15.20 -51.38 2.83
CA GLY A 321 -13.86 -50.82 2.78
C GLY A 321 -13.58 -49.91 1.57
N ALA A 322 -14.60 -49.49 0.82
CA ALA A 322 -14.46 -48.50 -0.25
C ALA A 322 -14.37 -47.09 0.34
N LEU A 323 -13.47 -46.27 -0.21
CA LEU A 323 -13.33 -44.87 0.16
C LEU A 323 -14.19 -43.98 -0.75
N GLU A 324 -15.16 -43.30 -0.17
CA GLU A 324 -15.94 -42.23 -0.80
C GLU A 324 -15.39 -40.87 -0.38
N ILE A 325 -15.20 -39.98 -1.36
CA ILE A 325 -14.67 -38.63 -1.14
C ILE A 325 -15.72 -37.62 -1.61
N PHE A 326 -16.23 -36.79 -0.70
CA PHE A 326 -17.15 -35.70 -0.99
C PHE A 326 -16.43 -34.36 -0.89
N ALA A 327 -16.29 -33.67 -2.02
CA ALA A 327 -15.78 -32.30 -2.06
C ALA A 327 -16.95 -31.30 -1.97
N ILE A 328 -17.10 -30.65 -0.82
CA ILE A 328 -18.24 -29.76 -0.54
C ILE A 328 -17.76 -28.31 -0.58
N GLY A 329 -18.28 -27.55 -1.56
CA GLY A 329 -17.96 -26.13 -1.78
C GLY A 329 -19.08 -25.19 -1.34
N LEU A 330 -18.75 -24.22 -0.50
CA LEU A 330 -19.64 -23.16 -0.02
C LEU A 330 -19.33 -21.86 -0.75
N ARG A 331 -20.20 -21.47 -1.69
CA ARG A 331 -20.02 -20.22 -2.46
C ARG A 331 -20.09 -18.99 -1.58
N LYS A 332 -21.06 -18.94 -0.67
CA LYS A 332 -21.20 -17.87 0.32
C LYS A 332 -21.13 -18.48 1.70
N ILE A 333 -20.44 -17.79 2.61
CA ILE A 333 -20.39 -18.17 4.02
C ILE A 333 -21.32 -17.26 4.82
N PRO A 334 -21.95 -17.76 5.87
CA PRO A 334 -22.70 -16.94 6.80
C PRO A 334 -21.77 -16.03 7.61
N ARG A 335 -22.21 -14.80 7.84
CA ARG A 335 -21.48 -13.83 8.69
C ARG A 335 -22.11 -13.68 10.07
N ARG A 336 -23.37 -14.07 10.20
CA ARG A 336 -24.12 -14.03 11.46
C ARG A 336 -24.48 -15.45 11.88
N TRP A 337 -24.18 -15.74 13.14
CA TRP A 337 -24.37 -17.04 13.77
C TRP A 337 -25.24 -16.87 15.01
N GLU A 338 -26.10 -17.83 15.27
CA GLU A 338 -26.96 -17.87 16.45
C GLU A 338 -26.87 -19.21 17.16
N ALA A 339 -27.18 -19.22 18.45
CA ALA A 339 -27.16 -20.42 19.25
C ALA A 339 -28.24 -21.38 18.73
N ASN A 340 -27.85 -22.61 18.46
CA ASN A 340 -28.79 -23.62 17.98
C ASN A 340 -29.66 -24.10 19.15
N THR A 341 -30.98 -23.94 19.02
CA THR A 341 -31.95 -24.42 20.02
C THR A 341 -32.41 -25.86 19.75
N ALA A 342 -31.94 -26.50 18.69
CA ALA A 342 -32.30 -27.88 18.36
C ALA A 342 -31.80 -28.84 19.45
N LYS A 343 -32.73 -29.67 19.96
CA LYS A 343 -32.40 -30.75 20.88
C LYS A 343 -31.86 -31.96 20.10
N SER A 344 -31.05 -32.76 20.79
CA SER A 344 -30.59 -34.06 20.29
C SER A 344 -31.79 -34.91 19.86
N SER A 345 -31.68 -35.55 18.69
CA SER A 345 -32.70 -36.46 18.15
C SER A 345 -32.06 -37.73 17.61
N SER A 346 -32.87 -38.77 17.34
CA SER A 346 -32.39 -40.01 16.72
C SER A 346 -31.68 -39.79 15.38
N HIS A 347 -32.09 -38.77 14.63
CA HIS A 347 -31.50 -38.41 13.34
C HIS A 347 -30.34 -37.42 13.44
N ASN A 348 -30.23 -36.67 14.55
CA ASN A 348 -29.13 -35.76 14.82
C ASN A 348 -28.77 -35.77 16.31
N PRO A 349 -27.99 -36.76 16.77
CA PRO A 349 -27.70 -36.93 18.19
C PRO A 349 -26.80 -35.81 18.74
N ASN A 350 -26.01 -35.16 17.87
CA ASN A 350 -25.06 -34.11 18.23
C ASN A 350 -25.30 -32.87 17.34
N PRO A 351 -26.39 -32.11 17.58
CA PRO A 351 -26.65 -30.90 16.81
C PRO A 351 -25.52 -29.89 17.02
N SER A 352 -25.20 -29.12 15.96
CA SER A 352 -24.19 -28.07 16.07
C SER A 352 -24.62 -27.05 17.14
N ARG A 353 -23.68 -26.54 17.93
CA ARG A 353 -23.99 -25.49 18.94
C ARG A 353 -24.40 -24.16 18.30
N TRP A 354 -23.95 -23.92 17.08
CA TRP A 354 -24.19 -22.70 16.32
C TRP A 354 -24.78 -23.06 14.95
N VAL A 355 -25.71 -22.23 14.51
CA VAL A 355 -26.28 -22.28 13.16
C VAL A 355 -26.23 -20.89 12.52
N PRO A 356 -26.23 -20.79 11.18
CA PRO A 356 -26.36 -19.50 10.51
C PRO A 356 -27.69 -18.85 10.89
N ALA A 357 -27.66 -17.56 11.20
CA ALA A 357 -28.88 -16.81 11.52
C ALA A 357 -29.86 -16.80 10.34
N ALA A 358 -31.16 -16.71 10.63
CA ALA A 358 -32.21 -16.67 9.59
C ALA A 358 -31.88 -15.68 8.45
N GLY A 359 -32.03 -16.15 7.20
CA GLY A 359 -31.71 -15.37 5.99
C GLY A 359 -30.21 -15.33 5.63
N GLN A 360 -29.32 -15.99 6.37
CA GLN A 360 -27.94 -16.21 5.96
C GLN A 360 -27.79 -17.43 5.02
N PRO A 361 -26.73 -17.50 4.20
CA PRO A 361 -26.39 -18.70 3.45
C PRO A 361 -26.24 -19.92 4.37
N GLY A 362 -26.98 -20.99 4.10
CA GLY A 362 -26.96 -22.21 4.90
C GLY A 362 -27.77 -22.16 6.21
N ALA A 363 -28.58 -21.11 6.41
CA ALA A 363 -29.61 -21.14 7.45
C ALA A 363 -30.62 -22.27 7.15
N PRO A 364 -31.04 -23.02 8.18
CA PRO A 364 -31.98 -24.15 8.04
C PRO A 364 -33.36 -23.73 7.54
#